data_AF-A0A248UEB0-F1
#
_entry.id   AF-A0A248UEB0-F1
#
_cell.length_a   1.000
_cell.length_b   1.000
_cell.length_c   1.000
_cell.angle_alpha   90.00
_cell.angle_beta   90.00
_cell.angle_gamma   90.00
#
_symmetry.space_group_name_H-M   'P 1'
#
loop_
_entity.id
_entity.type
_entity.pdbx_description
1 polymer ?
#
loop_
_entity_poly.entity_id
_entity_poly.type
_entity_poly.pdbx_seq_one_letter_code
_entity_poly.pdbx_strand_id
1 'polypeptide(L)' 'MTKDEDDMLDGTFAERLPNSRLGCQVAVTPDLDGLVVHVPGQ' A
#
# COMPACT_ATOMS: atom_id res chain seq x y z
N MET A 1 -2.67 0.50 -10.21
CA MET A 1 -3.61 0.34 -9.08
C MET A 1 -4.93 -0.11 -9.68
N THR A 2 -5.52 -1.17 -9.15
CA THR A 2 -6.84 -1.64 -9.60
C THR A 2 -7.93 -0.79 -8.94
N LYS A 3 -9.13 -0.81 -9.51
CA LYS A 3 -10.29 -0.14 -8.89
C LYS A 3 -10.59 -0.71 -7.49
N ASP A 4 -10.51 -2.03 -7.32
CA ASP A 4 -10.77 -2.66 -6.02
C ASP A 4 -9.76 -2.21 -4.94
N GLU A 5 -8.49 -2.04 -5.30
CA GLU A 5 -7.49 -1.51 -4.38
C GLU A 5 -7.78 -0.04 -4.03
N ASP A 6 -8.15 0.76 -5.02
CA ASP A 6 -8.51 2.17 -4.85
C ASP A 6 -9.70 2.35 -3.90
N ASP A 7 -10.78 1.59 -4.14
CA ASP A 7 -12.01 1.61 -3.33
C ASP A 7 -11.72 1.19 -1.87
N MET A 8 -10.83 0.22 -1.64
CA MET A 8 -10.43 -0.20 -0.29
C MET A 8 -9.54 0.83 0.42
N LEU A 9 -8.68 1.55 -0.31
CA LEU A 9 -7.80 2.58 0.24
C LEU A 9 -8.57 3.79 0.76
N ASP A 10 -9.77 4.06 0.24
CA ASP A 10 -10.64 5.13 0.74
C ASP A 10 -11.25 4.81 2.11
N GLY A 11 -11.23 3.54 2.53
CA GLY A 11 -11.75 3.06 3.81
C GLY A 11 -10.68 2.81 4.88
N THR A 12 -9.42 3.19 4.67
CA THR A 12 -8.36 2.95 5.64
C THR A 12 -8.49 3.82 6.90
N PHE A 13 -8.04 3.31 8.04
CA PHE A 13 -8.05 4.06 9.30
C PHE A 13 -7.20 5.34 9.25
N ALA A 14 -6.04 5.28 8.58
CA ALA A 14 -5.16 6.43 8.40
C ALA A 14 -5.51 7.20 7.12
N GLU A 15 -5.16 8.49 7.10
CA GLU A 15 -5.27 9.31 5.90
C GLU A 15 -4.47 8.69 4.75
N ARG A 16 -5.12 8.58 3.60
CA ARG A 16 -4.53 8.03 2.38
C ARG A 16 -3.48 9.00 1.84
N LEU A 17 -2.25 8.51 1.70
CA LEU A 17 -1.15 9.22 1.03
C LEU A 17 -1.01 8.81 -0.44
N PRO A 18 -0.39 9.63 -1.31
CA PRO A 18 -0.19 9.31 -2.72
C PRO A 18 0.54 7.98 -3.00
N ASN A 19 1.37 7.53 -2.06
CA ASN A 19 2.10 6.25 -2.11
C ASN A 19 1.46 5.12 -1.30
N SER A 20 0.26 5.30 -0.76
CA SER A 20 -0.45 4.25 -0.01
C SER A 20 -0.83 3.09 -0.92
N ARG A 21 -0.59 1.86 -0.46
CA ARG A 21 -0.91 0.61 -1.15
C ARG A 21 -1.40 -0.43 -0.14
N LEU A 22 -2.21 -1.38 -0.60
CA LEU A 22 -2.52 -2.55 0.21
C LEU A 22 -1.34 -3.53 0.14
N GLY A 23 -0.63 -3.71 1.26
CA GLY A 23 0.60 -4.53 1.27
C GLY A 23 0.40 -5.96 0.76
N CYS A 24 -0.79 -6.55 0.97
CA CYS A 24 -1.13 -7.88 0.46
C CYS A 24 -1.30 -7.96 -1.07
N GLN A 25 -1.48 -6.83 -1.75
CA GLN A 25 -1.61 -6.72 -3.21
C GLN A 25 -0.26 -6.43 -3.89
N VAL A 26 0.81 -6.19 -3.12
CA VAL A 26 2.15 -5.94 -3.65
C VAL A 26 2.89 -7.28 -3.73
N ALA A 27 3.02 -7.82 -4.95
CA ALA A 27 3.84 -9.00 -5.18
C ALA A 27 5.32 -8.67 -4.99
N VAL A 28 6.01 -9.44 -4.15
CA VAL A 28 7.45 -9.28 -3.93
C VAL A 28 8.20 -9.83 -5.14
N THR A 29 9.04 -8.99 -5.75
CA THR A 29 9.92 -9.34 -6.88
C THR A 29 11.37 -8.96 -6.54
N PRO A 30 12.37 -9.47 -7.27
CA PRO A 30 13.76 -9.06 -7.10
C PRO A 30 13.99 -7.55 -7.25
N ASP A 31 13.18 -6.86 -8.05
CA ASP A 31 13.25 -5.40 -8.24
C ASP A 31 12.89 -4.61 -6.97
N LEU A 32 12.30 -5.27 -5.97
CA LEU A 32 11.94 -4.69 -4.68
C LEU A 32 12.97 -5.00 -3.58
N ASP A 33 14.16 -5.52 -3.93
CA ASP A 33 15.23 -5.72 -2.94
C ASP A 33 15.60 -4.39 -2.25
N GLY A 34 15.58 -4.39 -0.93
CA GLY A 34 15.78 -3.20 -0.11
C GLY A 34 14.56 -2.26 0.02
N LEU A 35 13.37 -2.64 -0.45
CA LEU A 35 12.16 -1.84 -0.26
C LEU A 35 11.86 -1.62 1.24
N VAL A 36 11.66 -0.36 1.62
CA VAL A 36 11.20 0.03 2.96
C VAL A 36 9.75 0.47 2.89
N VAL A 37 8.93 -0.03 3.82
CA VAL A 37 7.52 0.36 3.97
C VAL A 37 7.31 1.06 5.30
N HIS A 38 6.47 2.10 5.30
CA HIS A 38 6.04 2.79 6.50
C HIS A 38 4.65 2.32 6.88
N VAL A 39 4.50 1.76 8.09
CA VAL A 39 3.20 1.29 8.58
C VAL A 39 2.46 2.46 9.22
N PRO A 40 1.22 2.76 8.82
CA PRO A 40 0.45 3.84 9.43
C PRO A 40 0.11 3.52 10.89
N GLY A 41 0.13 4.53 11.76
CA GLY A 41 -0.26 4.40 13.17
C GLY A 41 0.74 3.70 14.09
N GLN A 42 2.01 3.59 13.67
CA GLN A 42 3.12 3.29 14.59
C GLN A 42 3.35 4.43 15.60
#